data_AF-A0A7S7J070-F1
#
_entry.id   AF-A0A7S7J070-F1
#
_cell.length_a   1.000
_cell.length_b   1.000
_cell.length_c   1.000
_cell.angle_alpha   90.00
_cell.angle_beta   90.00
_cell.angle_gamma   90.00
#
_symmetry.space_group_name_H-M   'P 1'
#
loop_
_entity.id
_entity.type
_entity.pdbx_description
1 polymer ?
#
loop_
_entity_poly.entity_id
_entity_poly.type
_entity_poly.pdbx_seq_one_letter_code
_entity_poly.pdbx_strand_id
1 'polypeptide(L)'
;MFETEDIYQEYAQIIYKYLMSLCSDANLAEELTQETVFQAIKSSKRYDGSCKISTWLCQIAKHLWYQELDRRKRKGTVLLEDHFVSDDLTPEEQTGLSMEKMELFKAVHVLDVTSKEVILLRITGAFSFREIGEIFEKNENWARVTFYRAKQRIVKGHKK
;
A
#
# COMPACT_ATOMS: atom_id res chain seq x y z
N MET A 1 11.57 2.06 26.38
CA MET A 1 11.56 3.29 25.56
C MET A 1 12.30 2.91 24.30
N PHE A 2 11.65 2.97 23.13
CA PHE A 2 12.30 2.58 21.87
C PHE A 2 13.39 3.59 21.54
N GLU A 3 14.61 3.13 21.26
CA GLU A 3 15.62 4.01 20.66
C GLU A 3 15.30 4.21 19.18
N THR A 4 15.59 5.41 18.69
CA THR A 4 15.22 5.87 17.35
C THR A 4 15.86 5.04 16.24
N GLU A 5 17.08 4.55 16.49
CA GLU A 5 17.84 3.71 15.57
C GLU A 5 17.16 2.36 15.31
N ASP A 6 16.58 1.74 16.35
CA ASP A 6 16.01 0.39 16.27
C ASP A 6 14.79 0.34 15.35
N ILE A 7 13.91 1.35 15.42
CA ILE A 7 12.71 1.42 14.57
C ILE A 7 13.10 1.52 13.10
N TYR A 8 14.10 2.36 12.80
CA TYR A 8 14.53 2.55 11.43
C TYR A 8 15.20 1.30 10.87
N GLN A 9 16.16 0.73 11.59
CA GLN A 9 16.89 -0.46 11.14
C GLN A 9 15.98 -1.68 10.97
N GLU A 10 15.00 -1.86 11.85
CA GLU A 10 14.17 -3.07 11.87
C GLU A 10 12.94 -2.97 10.95
N TYR A 11 12.35 -1.77 10.79
CA TYR A 11 11.05 -1.64 10.14
C TYR A 11 11.02 -0.78 8.87
N ALA A 12 12.05 0.02 8.57
CA ALA A 12 12.04 0.89 7.40
C ALA A 12 11.80 0.11 6.09
N GLN A 13 12.38 -1.08 5.94
CA GLN A 13 12.18 -1.90 4.75
C GLN A 13 10.73 -2.39 4.60
N ILE A 14 10.05 -2.72 5.71
CA ILE A 14 8.66 -3.16 5.69
C ILE A 14 7.75 -1.98 5.33
N ILE A 15 7.98 -0.82 5.95
CA ILE A 15 7.24 0.41 5.68
C ILE A 15 7.43 0.84 4.22
N TYR A 16 8.66 0.79 3.71
CA TYR A 16 8.98 1.11 2.33
C TYR A 16 8.26 0.18 1.36
N LYS A 17 8.31 -1.14 1.58
CA LYS A 17 7.59 -2.11 0.73
C LYS A 17 6.09 -1.88 0.76
N TYR A 18 5.54 -1.57 1.93
CA TYR A 18 4.13 -1.21 2.10
C TYR A 18 3.79 0.03 1.27
N LEU A 19 4.54 1.12 1.41
CA LEU A 19 4.30 2.38 0.69
C LEU A 19 4.55 2.25 -0.82
N MET A 20 5.60 1.54 -1.24
CA MET A 20 5.85 1.20 -2.64
C MET A 20 4.66 0.51 -3.29
N SER A 21 4.02 -0.39 -2.54
CA SER A 21 2.81 -1.05 -3.03
C SER A 21 1.67 -0.04 -3.24
N LEU A 22 1.56 0.99 -2.40
CA LEU A 22 0.49 1.98 -2.48
C LEU A 22 0.71 3.05 -3.55
N CYS A 23 1.92 3.62 -3.62
CA CYS A 23 2.21 4.77 -4.46
C CYS A 23 2.93 4.46 -5.77
N SER A 24 3.60 3.30 -5.87
CA SER A 24 4.42 2.90 -7.03
C SER A 24 5.41 3.98 -7.50
N ASP A 25 5.92 4.77 -6.55
CA ASP A 25 6.88 5.85 -6.75
C ASP A 25 7.97 5.70 -5.67
N ALA A 26 9.19 5.39 -6.10
CA ALA A 26 10.30 5.10 -5.20
C ALA A 26 10.69 6.29 -4.32
N ASN A 27 10.72 7.50 -4.88
CA ASN A 27 11.09 8.70 -4.16
C ASN A 27 10.03 9.04 -3.12
N LEU A 28 8.75 8.96 -3.51
CA LEU A 28 7.65 9.22 -2.58
C LEU A 28 7.56 8.16 -1.48
N ALA A 29 7.77 6.89 -1.82
CA ALA A 29 7.77 5.83 -0.83
C ALA A 29 8.89 6.00 0.20
N GLU A 30 10.07 6.44 -0.24
CA GLU A 30 11.20 6.74 0.64
C GLU A 30 10.88 7.93 1.55
N GLU A 31 10.37 9.04 1.00
CA GLU A 31 9.97 10.22 1.77
C GLU A 31 8.92 9.87 2.84
N LEU A 32 7.87 9.15 2.45
CA LEU A 32 6.82 8.72 3.37
C LEU A 32 7.32 7.71 4.40
N THR A 33 8.33 6.89 4.07
CA THR A 33 8.96 5.96 5.03
C THR A 33 9.69 6.73 6.12
N GLN A 34 10.50 7.72 5.75
CA GLN A 34 11.23 8.56 6.69
C GLN A 34 10.26 9.33 7.61
N GLU A 35 9.20 9.92 7.03
CA GLU A 35 8.18 10.62 7.81
C GLU A 35 7.42 9.66 8.74
N THR A 36 7.13 8.44 8.29
CA THR A 36 6.49 7.41 9.14
C THR A 36 7.34 7.11 10.37
N VAL A 37 8.64 6.88 10.19
CA VAL A 37 9.56 6.61 11.31
C VAL A 37 9.63 7.82 12.24
N PHE A 38 9.72 9.03 11.71
CA PHE A 38 9.73 10.26 12.49
C PHE A 38 8.46 10.42 13.35
N GLN A 39 7.28 10.22 12.76
CA GLN A 39 6.00 10.27 13.47
C GLN A 39 5.87 9.14 14.50
N ALA A 40 6.38 7.95 14.19
CA ALA A 40 6.40 6.82 15.12
C ALA A 40 7.26 7.13 16.35
N ILE A 41 8.44 7.72 16.18
CA ILE A 41 9.31 8.14 17.29
C ILE A 41 8.57 9.14 18.18
N LYS A 42 7.97 10.18 17.58
CA LYS A 42 7.20 11.21 18.30
C LYS A 42 6.02 10.65 19.07
N SER A 43 5.37 9.63 18.53
CA SER A 43 4.16 9.03 19.09
C SER A 43 4.40 7.70 19.82
N SER A 44 5.67 7.28 19.97
CA SER A 44 6.07 5.98 20.53
C SER A 44 5.46 5.67 21.89
N LYS A 45 5.25 6.68 22.74
CA LYS A 45 4.60 6.54 24.05
C LYS A 45 3.10 6.19 23.99
N ARG A 46 2.47 6.34 22.82
CA ARG A 46 1.05 6.04 22.58
C ARG A 46 0.84 4.60 22.11
N TYR A 47 1.90 3.90 21.71
CA TYR A 47 1.80 2.50 21.34
C TYR A 47 1.52 1.66 22.59
N ASP A 48 0.40 0.94 22.58
CA ASP A 48 -0.13 0.20 23.72
C ASP A 48 0.06 -1.33 23.61
N GLY A 49 0.67 -1.80 22.51
CA GLY A 49 0.89 -3.23 22.26
C GLY A 49 -0.35 -4.01 21.81
N SER A 50 -1.45 -3.33 21.44
CA SER A 50 -2.68 -3.97 20.96
C SER A 50 -2.55 -4.70 19.61
N CYS A 51 -1.57 -4.30 18.79
CA CYS A 51 -1.22 -4.95 17.53
C CYS A 51 0.31 -5.11 17.44
N LYS A 52 0.83 -5.70 16.36
CA LYS A 52 2.28 -5.74 16.13
C LYS A 52 2.82 -4.34 15.84
N ILE A 53 4.08 -4.09 16.18
CA ILE A 53 4.77 -2.83 15.87
C ILE A 53 4.73 -2.55 14.35
N SER A 54 5.02 -3.56 13.52
CA SER A 54 4.94 -3.42 12.06
C SER A 54 3.56 -3.00 11.57
N THR A 55 2.49 -3.55 12.16
CA THR A 55 1.11 -3.15 11.87
C THR A 55 0.88 -1.69 12.25
N TRP A 56 1.25 -1.29 13.47
CA TRP A 56 1.08 0.07 13.96
C TRP A 56 1.83 1.10 13.08
N LEU A 57 3.06 0.78 12.67
CA LEU A 57 3.84 1.62 11.75
C LEU A 57 3.16 1.73 10.38
N CYS A 58 2.58 0.64 9.86
CA CYS A 58 1.83 0.68 8.60
C CYS A 58 0.52 1.49 8.72
N GLN A 59 -0.11 1.56 9.90
CA GLN A 59 -1.25 2.46 10.13
C GLN A 59 -0.82 3.94 10.03
N ILE A 60 0.32 4.31 10.62
CA ILE A 60 0.90 5.65 10.48
C ILE A 60 1.20 5.94 9.01
N ALA A 61 1.88 5.03 8.31
CA ALA A 61 2.21 5.16 6.90
C ALA A 61 0.95 5.34 6.02
N LYS A 62 -0.11 4.57 6.28
CA LYS A 62 -1.40 4.69 5.59
C LYS A 62 -2.02 6.08 5.78
N HIS A 63 -1.96 6.61 7.00
CA HIS A 63 -2.48 7.93 7.29
C HIS A 63 -1.73 9.01 6.50
N LEU A 64 -0.40 8.97 6.49
CA LEU A 64 0.44 9.91 5.74
C LEU A 64 0.19 9.81 4.23
N TRP A 65 0.06 8.59 3.70
CA TRP A 65 -0.31 8.36 2.30
C TRP A 65 -1.65 9.01 1.93
N TYR A 66 -2.68 8.87 2.77
CA TYR A 66 -3.98 9.48 2.50
C TYR A 66 -3.94 11.01 2.57
N GLN A 67 -3.17 11.57 3.50
CA GLN A 67 -2.93 13.02 3.54
C GLN A 67 -2.25 13.51 2.26
N GLU A 68 -1.28 12.75 1.74
CA GLU A 68 -0.60 13.09 0.48
C GLU A 68 -1.55 13.02 -0.72
N LEU A 69 -2.39 11.98 -0.80
CA LEU A 69 -3.43 11.89 -1.84
C LEU A 69 -4.38 13.09 -1.81
N ASP A 70 -4.83 13.50 -0.62
CA ASP A 70 -5.72 14.65 -0.46
C ASP A 70 -5.01 15.98 -0.77
N ARG A 71 -3.71 16.08 -0.49
CA ARG A 71 -2.88 17.23 -0.88
C ARG A 71 -2.74 17.32 -2.40
N ARG A 72 -2.46 16.21 -3.09
CA ARG A 72 -2.34 16.16 -4.56
C ARG A 72 -3.65 16.53 -5.25
N LYS A 73 -4.78 15.97 -4.78
CA LYS A 73 -6.13 16.32 -5.28
C LYS A 73 -6.41 17.83 -5.18
N ARG A 74 -6.10 18.46 -4.04
CA ARG A 74 -6.34 19.89 -3.82
C ARG A 74 -5.46 20.80 -4.68
N LYS A 75 -4.26 20.35 -5.04
CA LYS A 75 -3.34 21.12 -5.89
C LYS A 75 -3.70 21.08 -7.37
N GLY A 76 -4.79 20.40 -7.75
CA GLY A 76 -5.17 20.24 -9.15
C GLY A 76 -4.13 19.46 -9.97
N THR A 77 -3.17 18.83 -9.30
CA THR A 77 -2.35 17.80 -9.90
C THR A 77 -3.30 16.65 -10.12
N VAL A 78 -3.92 16.61 -11.30
CA VAL A 78 -4.63 15.44 -11.80
C VAL A 78 -3.62 14.32 -11.64
N LEU A 79 -3.82 13.48 -10.63
CA LEU A 79 -3.37 12.11 -10.73
C LEU A 79 -4.07 11.68 -12.01
N LEU A 80 -3.32 11.58 -13.11
CA LEU A 80 -3.62 10.53 -14.06
C LEU A 80 -3.80 9.32 -13.15
N GLU A 81 -5.05 8.93 -12.95
CA GLU A 81 -5.37 7.55 -12.61
C GLU A 81 -4.41 6.76 -13.50
N ASP A 82 -3.37 6.12 -12.93
CA ASP A 82 -2.43 5.19 -13.62
C ASP A 82 -0.92 5.30 -13.36
N HIS A 83 -0.43 5.90 -12.28
CA HIS A 83 0.96 5.65 -11.87
C HIS A 83 1.13 4.36 -11.04
N PHE A 84 0.69 3.21 -11.57
CA PHE A 84 1.08 1.88 -11.07
C PHE A 84 2.11 1.19 -11.99
N VAL A 85 2.57 1.89 -13.02
CA VAL A 85 3.69 1.46 -13.86
C VAL A 85 4.78 2.50 -13.64
N SER A 86 5.88 2.09 -13.02
CA SER A 86 7.14 2.82 -13.12
C SER A 86 7.42 3.07 -14.60
N ASP A 87 7.64 4.33 -14.99
CA ASP A 87 8.11 4.72 -16.34
C ASP A 87 9.51 4.18 -16.69
N ASP A 88 10.09 3.31 -15.85
CA ASP A 88 11.41 2.71 -15.99
C ASP A 88 11.46 1.48 -16.93
N LEU A 89 10.40 1.20 -17.70
CA LEU A 89 10.44 0.10 -18.67
C LEU A 89 11.05 0.58 -19.98
N THR A 90 12.08 -0.14 -20.43
CA THR A 90 12.71 0.11 -21.73
C THR A 90 11.73 -0.17 -22.88
N PRO A 91 11.86 0.50 -24.04
CA PRO A 91 10.97 0.29 -25.20
C PRO A 91 10.87 -1.17 -25.65
N GLU A 92 11.90 -1.98 -25.41
CA GLU A 92 11.91 -3.43 -25.71
C GLU A 92 11.05 -4.25 -24.73
N GLU A 93 10.94 -3.84 -23.47
CA GLU A 93 10.05 -4.47 -22.48
C GLU A 93 8.56 -4.13 -22.71
N GLN A 94 8.27 -3.02 -23.41
CA GLN A 94 6.89 -2.61 -23.74
C GLN A 94 6.22 -3.49 -24.81
N THR A 95 6.98 -4.16 -25.68
CA THR A 95 6.40 -4.83 -26.85
C THR A 95 5.90 -6.26 -26.59
N GLY A 96 6.41 -6.94 -25.56
CA GLY A 96 5.98 -8.31 -25.17
C GLY A 96 5.07 -8.40 -23.93
N LEU A 97 5.13 -7.43 -23.01
CA LEU A 97 4.43 -7.45 -21.71
C LEU A 97 3.07 -6.73 -21.71
N SER A 98 2.66 -6.14 -22.83
CA SER A 98 1.57 -5.14 -22.89
C SER A 98 0.18 -5.72 -22.65
N MET A 99 -0.13 -6.94 -23.13
CA MET A 99 -1.50 -7.49 -23.00
C MET A 99 -1.81 -8.00 -21.59
N GLU A 100 -0.93 -8.80 -20.98
CA GLU A 100 -1.15 -9.31 -19.61
C GLU A 100 -1.10 -8.19 -18.56
N LYS A 101 -0.18 -7.22 -18.71
CA LYS A 101 -0.18 -6.03 -17.85
C LYS A 101 -1.45 -5.22 -18.05
N MET A 102 -1.92 -5.00 -19.29
CA MET A 102 -3.15 -4.23 -19.53
C MET A 102 -4.41 -4.96 -19.03
N GLU A 103 -4.48 -6.29 -19.13
CA GLU A 103 -5.55 -7.11 -18.54
C GLU A 103 -5.54 -7.02 -17.00
N LEU A 104 -4.35 -7.12 -16.38
CA LEU A 104 -4.16 -6.90 -14.94
C LEU A 104 -4.56 -5.47 -14.54
N PHE A 105 -4.19 -4.48 -15.35
CA PHE A 105 -4.50 -3.07 -15.13
C PHE A 105 -6.00 -2.79 -15.18
N LYS A 106 -6.70 -3.34 -16.18
CA LYS A 106 -8.16 -3.31 -16.28
C LYS A 106 -8.82 -4.01 -15.10
N ALA A 107 -8.30 -5.17 -14.70
CA ALA A 107 -8.81 -5.93 -13.58
C ALA A 107 -8.66 -5.19 -12.24
N VAL A 108 -7.54 -4.50 -12.05
CA VAL A 108 -7.28 -3.65 -10.88
C VAL A 108 -8.12 -2.38 -10.91
N HIS A 109 -8.41 -1.80 -12.09
CA HIS A 109 -9.26 -0.61 -12.22
C HIS A 109 -10.70 -0.78 -11.75
N VAL A 110 -11.26 -1.99 -11.85
CA VAL A 110 -12.64 -2.29 -11.41
C VAL A 110 -12.80 -2.27 -9.87
N LEU A 111 -11.69 -2.26 -9.13
CA LEU A 111 -11.68 -2.28 -7.68
C LEU A 111 -11.73 -0.87 -7.10
N ASP A 112 -12.45 -0.72 -5.98
CA ASP A 112 -12.30 0.45 -5.13
C ASP A 112 -10.92 0.46 -4.47
N VAL A 113 -10.48 1.65 -4.02
CA VAL A 113 -9.15 1.86 -3.43
C VAL A 113 -8.85 0.85 -2.31
N THR A 114 -9.79 0.62 -1.40
CA THR A 114 -9.62 -0.31 -0.28
C THR A 114 -9.45 -1.76 -0.75
N SER A 115 -10.27 -2.20 -1.71
CA SER A 115 -10.14 -3.54 -2.31
C SER A 115 -8.79 -3.74 -3.01
N LYS A 116 -8.27 -2.72 -3.71
CA LYS A 116 -6.95 -2.75 -4.34
C LYS A 116 -5.84 -2.93 -3.31
N GLU A 117 -5.87 -2.10 -2.25
CA GLU A 117 -4.87 -2.14 -1.17
C GLU A 117 -4.85 -3.51 -0.48
N VAL A 118 -6.01 -4.04 -0.09
CA VAL A 118 -6.11 -5.36 0.56
C VAL A 118 -5.57 -6.48 -0.33
N ILE A 119 -5.83 -6.44 -1.63
CA ILE A 119 -5.26 -7.41 -2.58
C ILE A 119 -3.74 -7.32 -2.62
N LEU A 120 -3.22 -6.11 -2.79
CA LEU A 120 -1.81 -5.92 -3.02
C LEU A 120 -0.98 -6.30 -1.79
N LEU A 121 -1.43 -5.92 -0.60
CA LEU A 121 -0.82 -6.30 0.67
C LEU A 121 -0.81 -7.82 0.89
N ARG A 122 -1.83 -8.52 0.39
CA ARG A 122 -1.92 -9.97 0.54
C ARG A 122 -1.08 -10.72 -0.50
N ILE A 123 -1.08 -10.28 -1.76
CA ILE A 123 -0.36 -10.94 -2.86
C ILE A 123 1.15 -10.75 -2.74
N THR A 124 1.60 -9.57 -2.31
CA THR A 124 3.03 -9.31 -2.05
C THR A 124 3.59 -10.15 -0.89
N GLY A 125 2.73 -10.82 -0.12
CA GLY A 125 3.12 -11.65 1.02
C GLY A 125 3.57 -10.85 2.24
N ALA A 126 3.47 -9.52 2.19
CA ALA A 126 3.94 -8.64 3.26
C ALA A 126 3.11 -8.78 4.55
N PHE A 127 1.83 -9.17 4.45
CA PHE A 127 0.93 -9.24 5.61
C PHE A 127 -0.04 -10.43 5.58
N SER A 128 -0.33 -10.98 6.76
CA SER A 128 -1.43 -11.91 7.02
C SER A 128 -2.78 -11.19 6.97
N PHE A 129 -3.89 -11.93 6.82
CA PHE A 129 -5.23 -11.32 6.88
C PHE A 129 -5.52 -10.64 8.21
N ARG A 130 -4.93 -11.14 9.30
CA ARG A 130 -5.06 -10.54 10.61
C ARG A 130 -4.39 -9.17 10.63
N GLU A 131 -3.13 -9.10 10.21
CA GLU A 131 -2.38 -7.84 10.14
C GLU A 131 -3.05 -6.85 9.17
N ILE A 132 -3.57 -7.31 8.03
CA ILE A 132 -4.36 -6.46 7.13
C ILE A 132 -5.60 -5.93 7.84
N GLY A 133 -6.34 -6.77 8.57
CA GLY A 133 -7.47 -6.32 9.38
C GLY A 133 -7.05 -5.21 10.35
N GLU A 134 -5.97 -5.43 11.10
CA GLU A 134 -5.45 -4.46 12.06
C GLU A 134 -5.00 -3.15 11.38
N ILE A 135 -4.28 -3.20 10.24
CA ILE A 135 -3.88 -2.00 9.46
C ILE A 135 -5.09 -1.15 9.07
N PHE A 136 -6.21 -1.79 8.74
CA PHE A 136 -7.45 -1.12 8.35
C PHE A 136 -8.38 -0.81 9.53
N GLU A 137 -7.97 -1.10 10.78
CA GLU A 137 -8.80 -0.98 11.98
C GLU A 137 -10.10 -1.79 11.87
N LYS A 138 -9.99 -3.01 11.33
CA LYS A 138 -11.05 -4.00 11.14
C LYS A 138 -10.63 -5.36 11.70
N ASN A 139 -11.52 -6.33 11.61
CA ASN A 139 -11.20 -7.71 11.97
C ASN A 139 -10.65 -8.52 10.78
N GLU A 140 -10.03 -9.66 11.07
CA GLU A 140 -9.45 -10.58 10.07
C GLU A 140 -10.49 -11.08 9.05
N ASN A 141 -11.74 -11.29 9.47
CA ASN A 141 -12.81 -11.74 8.59
C ASN A 141 -13.15 -10.69 7.53
N TRP A 142 -13.18 -9.41 7.90
CA TRP A 142 -13.35 -8.31 6.96
C TRP A 142 -12.24 -8.33 5.90
N ALA A 143 -10.98 -8.52 6.27
CA ALA A 143 -9.87 -8.60 5.32
C ALA A 143 -10.02 -9.77 4.35
N ARG A 144 -10.41 -10.96 4.84
CA ARG A 144 -10.70 -12.13 3.99
C ARG A 144 -11.82 -11.88 3.00
N VAL A 145 -12.94 -11.32 3.47
CA VAL A 145 -14.11 -11.05 2.63
C VAL A 145 -13.79 -9.99 1.58
N THR A 146 -13.10 -8.91 1.96
CA THR A 146 -12.66 -7.86 1.03
C THR A 146 -11.73 -8.43 -0.03
N PHE A 147 -10.71 -9.19 0.36
CA PHE A 147 -9.81 -9.87 -0.57
C PHE A 147 -10.55 -10.79 -1.54
N TYR A 148 -11.46 -11.62 -1.03
CA TYR A 148 -12.22 -12.55 -1.85
C TYR A 148 -13.13 -11.82 -2.85
N ARG A 149 -13.83 -10.77 -2.42
CA ARG A 149 -14.68 -9.94 -3.30
C ARG A 149 -13.85 -9.25 -4.37
N ALA A 150 -12.69 -8.72 -4.00
CA ALA A 150 -11.78 -8.10 -4.94
C ALA A 150 -11.29 -9.11 -6.00
N LYS A 151 -10.90 -10.32 -5.58
CA LYS A 151 -10.53 -11.42 -6.49
C LYS A 151 -11.68 -11.80 -7.43
N GLN A 152 -12.91 -11.88 -6.91
CA GLN A 152 -14.10 -12.16 -7.73
C GLN A 152 -14.37 -11.07 -8.78
N ARG A 153 -14.16 -9.80 -8.44
CA ARG A 153 -14.33 -8.68 -9.38
C ARG A 153 -13.28 -8.73 -10.50
N ILE A 154 -12.02 -9.01 -10.16
CA ILE A 154 -10.95 -9.25 -11.14
C ILE A 154 -11.34 -10.38 -12.11
N VAL A 155 -11.74 -11.55 -11.58
CA VAL A 155 -12.09 -12.72 -12.39
C VAL A 155 -13.32 -12.47 -13.28
N LYS A 156 -14.32 -11.72 -12.80
CA LYS A 156 -15.50 -11.36 -13.60
C LYS A 156 -15.19 -10.30 -14.67
N GLY A 157 -14.29 -9.37 -14.38
CA GLY A 157 -13.83 -8.36 -15.34
C GLY A 157 -13.07 -8.96 -16.52
N HIS A 158 -12.34 -10.07 -16.29
CA HIS A 158 -11.61 -10.82 -17.31
C HIS A 158 -12.49 -11.62 -18.30
N LYS A 159 -13.80 -11.78 -18.02
CA LYS A 159 -14.73 -12.61 -18.81
C LYS A 159 -15.61 -11.81 -19.79
N LYS A 160 -15.32 -10.53 -20.02
CA LYS A 160 -16.00 -9.68 -21.00
C LYS A 160 -15.03 -9.28 -22.10
#